data_AF-A0AAE0JVM0-F1
#
_entry.id   AF-A0AAE0JVM0-F1
#
_cell.length_a   1.000
_cell.length_b   1.000
_cell.length_c   1.000
_cell.angle_alpha   90.00
_cell.angle_beta   90.00
_cell.angle_gamma   90.00
#
_symmetry.space_group_name_H-M   'P 1'
#
loop_
_entity.id
_entity.type
_entity.pdbx_description
1 polymer ?
#
loop_
_entity_poly.entity_id
_entity_poly.type
_entity_poly.pdbx_seq_one_letter_code
_entity_poly.pdbx_strand_id
1 'polypeptide(L)'
;MRQACSILVLFLRVLGVNVDDTPVTFLQSVKLEHNRRVARQEPFTINFRGSLDEVAGVQLKLELEFMGHHGEPNLEIIHDCSGTGVNSTGEALRTLYLFEYNPQIGEWKTAKQN
;
A
#
# COMPACT_ATOMS: atom_id res chain seq x y z
N MET A 1 4.29 -21.93 -8.13
CA MET A 1 4.77 -20.61 -8.58
C MET A 1 4.32 -19.61 -7.52
N ARG A 2 5.24 -18.81 -6.94
CA ARG A 2 4.90 -17.76 -5.96
C ARG A 2 4.79 -16.44 -6.71
N GLN A 3 3.77 -15.65 -6.43
CA GLN A 3 3.63 -14.32 -7.02
C GLN A 3 4.26 -13.30 -6.07
N ALA A 4 5.17 -12.49 -6.60
CA ALA A 4 5.76 -11.36 -5.88
C ALA A 4 5.21 -10.07 -6.48
N CYS A 5 4.75 -9.17 -5.64
CA CYS A 5 4.26 -7.85 -6.02
C CYS A 5 4.68 -6.83 -4.96
N SER A 6 4.71 -5.55 -5.29
CA SER A 6 5.24 -4.54 -4.39
C SER A 6 4.49 -3.22 -4.51
N ILE A 7 4.07 -2.61 -3.42
CA ILE A 7 3.39 -1.30 -3.48
C ILE A 7 4.26 -0.20 -2.90
N LEU A 8 4.22 0.96 -3.55
CA LEU A 8 4.79 2.20 -3.07
C LEU A 8 3.68 3.04 -2.44
N VAL A 9 3.86 3.44 -1.18
CA VAL A 9 2.95 4.37 -0.49
C VAL A 9 3.64 5.72 -0.34
N LEU A 10 3.01 6.77 -0.90
CA LEU A 10 3.46 8.15 -0.83
C LEU A 10 2.29 9.05 -0.44
N PHE A 11 2.29 9.61 0.78
CA PHE A 11 1.19 10.49 1.25
C PHE A 11 -0.21 9.91 0.96
N LEU A 12 -0.40 8.61 1.26
CA LEU A 12 -1.66 7.88 1.01
C LEU A 12 -2.07 7.78 -0.47
N ARG A 13 -1.12 7.99 -1.38
CA ARG A 13 -1.16 7.45 -2.74
C ARG A 13 -0.48 6.10 -2.74
N VAL A 14 -1.22 5.09 -3.16
CA VAL A 14 -0.68 3.74 -3.38
C VAL A 14 -0.48 3.53 -4.87
N LEU A 15 0.69 2.98 -5.22
CA LEU A 15 1.08 2.62 -6.58
C LEU A 15 1.57 1.17 -6.55
N GLY A 16 1.12 0.35 -7.49
CA GLY A 16 1.76 -0.94 -7.74
C GLY A 16 3.08 -0.76 -8.49
N VAL A 17 4.12 -1.45 -8.03
CA VAL A 17 5.44 -1.53 -8.65
C VAL A 17 5.93 -2.98 -8.68
N ASN A 18 6.72 -3.31 -9.69
CA ASN A 18 7.36 -4.62 -9.80
C ASN A 18 8.72 -4.60 -9.07
N VAL A 19 9.40 -5.75 -9.01
CA VAL A 19 10.72 -5.91 -8.34
C VAL A 19 11.84 -5.01 -8.91
N ASP A 20 11.63 -4.45 -10.10
CA ASP A 20 12.52 -3.53 -10.82
C ASP A 20 12.03 -2.07 -10.76
N ASP A 21 11.14 -1.74 -9.82
CA ASP A 21 10.48 -0.44 -9.66
C ASP A 21 9.62 0.01 -10.86
N THR A 22 9.42 -0.87 -11.84
CA THR A 22 8.52 -0.60 -12.98
C THR A 22 7.08 -0.50 -12.48
N PRO A 23 6.36 0.62 -12.72
CA PRO A 23 4.96 0.76 -12.32
C PRO A 23 4.09 -0.33 -12.97
N VAL A 24 3.36 -1.07 -12.16
CA VAL A 24 2.43 -2.12 -12.63
C VAL A 24 1.24 -2.23 -11.68
N THR A 25 0.03 -2.17 -12.24
CA THR A 25 -1.19 -2.40 -11.47
C THR A 25 -1.39 -3.90 -11.24
N PHE A 26 -1.46 -4.32 -9.99
CA PHE A 26 -1.95 -5.66 -9.58
C PHE A 26 -3.08 -5.57 -8.55
N LEU A 27 -3.43 -4.36 -8.14
CA LEU A 27 -4.52 -4.06 -7.23
C LEU A 27 -5.78 -3.70 -8.02
N GLN A 28 -6.91 -4.24 -7.57
CA GLN A 28 -8.24 -3.82 -7.99
C GLN A 28 -8.72 -2.63 -7.17
N SER A 29 -8.43 -2.62 -5.86
CA SER A 29 -8.82 -1.50 -5.00
C SER A 29 -7.99 -1.39 -3.72
N VAL A 30 -8.00 -0.19 -3.14
CA VAL A 30 -7.40 0.13 -1.84
C VAL A 30 -8.43 0.83 -0.99
N LYS A 31 -8.56 0.39 0.26
CA LYS A 31 -9.51 0.95 1.22
C LYS A 31 -8.81 1.20 2.55
N LEU A 32 -9.02 2.38 3.11
CA LEU A 32 -8.61 2.67 4.48
C LEU A 32 -9.69 2.16 5.45
N GLU A 33 -9.27 1.51 6.54
CA GLU A 33 -10.17 1.10 7.60
C GLU A 33 -10.99 2.30 8.12
N HIS A 34 -12.28 2.06 8.38
CA HIS A 34 -13.26 3.10 8.75
C HIS A 34 -13.54 4.20 7.70
N ASN A 35 -12.89 4.17 6.53
CA ASN A 35 -13.28 5.03 5.40
C ASN A 35 -14.40 4.37 4.59
N ARG A 36 -15.43 5.15 4.27
CA ARG A 36 -16.54 4.69 3.42
C ARG A 36 -16.15 4.58 1.94
N ARG A 37 -15.15 5.34 1.50
CA ARG A 37 -14.73 5.40 0.10
C ARG A 37 -13.59 4.41 -0.17
N VAL A 38 -13.71 3.71 -1.28
CA VAL A 38 -12.71 2.78 -1.80
C VAL A 38 -12.03 3.44 -3.00
N ALA A 39 -10.70 3.45 -3.02
CA ALA A 39 -9.94 3.90 -4.19
C ALA A 39 -9.84 2.73 -5.17
N ARG A 40 -10.25 2.93 -6.43
CA ARG A 40 -10.29 1.89 -7.47
C ARG A 40 -9.46 2.22 -8.72
N GLN A 41 -8.80 3.37 -8.73
CA GLN A 41 -8.03 3.84 -9.87
C GLN A 41 -6.64 4.26 -9.39
N GLU A 42 -5.61 3.85 -10.14
CA GLU A 42 -4.24 4.30 -9.90
C GLU A 42 -4.02 5.75 -10.39
N PRO A 43 -3.28 6.58 -9.65
CA PRO A 43 -2.76 6.33 -8.29
C PRO A 43 -3.90 6.22 -7.26
N PHE A 44 -3.91 5.16 -6.45
CA PHE A 44 -4.96 4.93 -5.46
C PHE A 44 -4.83 5.97 -4.35
N THR A 45 -5.61 7.04 -4.45
CA THR A 45 -5.50 8.19 -3.57
C THR A 45 -6.58 8.14 -2.50
N ILE A 46 -6.17 8.06 -1.23
CA ILE A 46 -7.08 8.16 -0.09
C ILE A 46 -7.00 9.58 0.47
N ASN A 47 -8.10 10.32 0.35
CA ASN A 47 -8.21 11.66 0.92
C ASN A 47 -8.59 11.58 2.39
N PHE A 48 -7.82 12.24 3.25
CA PHE A 48 -8.14 12.44 4.67
C PHE A 48 -8.43 13.92 4.94
N ARG A 49 -9.29 14.19 5.93
CA ARG A 49 -9.54 15.57 6.42
C ARG A 49 -8.64 15.79 7.63
N GLY A 50 -7.43 16.26 7.40
CA GLY A 50 -6.44 16.55 8.42
C GLY A 50 -5.13 17.02 7.79
N SER A 51 -4.30 17.70 8.56
CA SER A 51 -2.96 18.09 8.11
C SER A 51 -1.96 16.93 8.28
N LEU A 52 -0.84 16.98 7.55
CA LEU A 52 0.19 15.94 7.61
C LEU A 52 0.78 15.80 9.02
N ASP A 53 0.89 16.92 9.73
CA ASP A 53 1.39 16.99 11.10
C ASP A 53 0.45 16.30 12.10
N GLU A 54 -0.86 16.27 11.82
CA GLU A 54 -1.87 15.61 12.67
C GLU A 54 -1.88 14.09 12.50
N VAL A 55 -1.42 13.58 11.35
CA VAL A 55 -1.34 12.14 11.09
C VAL A 55 0.05 11.57 11.38
N ALA A 56 1.03 12.40 11.74
CA ALA A 56 2.34 11.93 12.17
C ALA A 56 2.22 10.99 13.39
N GLY A 57 2.76 9.77 13.27
CA GLY A 57 2.66 8.74 14.31
C GLY A 57 1.34 7.98 14.35
N VAL A 58 0.41 8.25 13.42
CA VAL A 58 -0.83 7.48 13.28
C VAL A 58 -0.56 6.20 12.48
N GLN A 59 -1.14 5.10 12.93
CA GLN A 59 -1.19 3.86 12.19
C GLN A 59 -2.48 3.80 11.37
N LEU A 60 -2.34 3.62 10.06
CA LEU A 60 -3.43 3.53 9.10
C LEU A 60 -3.52 2.10 8.57
N LYS A 61 -4.65 1.45 8.81
CA LYS A 61 -4.88 0.10 8.31
C LYS A 61 -5.45 0.16 6.89
N LEU A 62 -4.71 -0.34 5.92
CA LEU A 62 -5.11 -0.39 4.51
C LEU A 62 -5.50 -1.82 4.14
N GLU A 63 -6.69 -1.98 3.59
CA GLU A 63 -7.19 -3.20 2.96
C GLU A 63 -6.90 -3.11 1.45
N LEU A 64 -6.18 -4.10 0.92
CA LEU A 64 -5.73 -4.20 -0.46
C LEU A 64 -6.49 -5.34 -1.15
N GLU A 65 -7.26 -5.01 -2.18
CA GLU A 65 -7.94 -5.97 -3.06
C GLU A 65 -7.09 -6.15 -4.31
N PHE A 66 -6.69 -7.39 -4.61
CA PHE A 66 -5.92 -7.73 -5.82
C PHE A 66 -6.86 -8.05 -6.98
N MET A 67 -6.36 -8.06 -8.21
CA MET A 67 -7.18 -8.36 -9.41
C MET A 67 -7.72 -9.80 -9.47
N GLY A 68 -7.37 -10.67 -8.51
CA GLY A 68 -7.96 -12.00 -8.34
C GLY A 68 -7.47 -13.05 -9.35
N HIS A 69 -6.30 -12.86 -9.95
CA HIS A 69 -5.75 -13.78 -10.96
C HIS A 69 -5.37 -15.15 -10.39
N HIS A 70 -5.15 -15.24 -9.07
CA HIS A 70 -4.69 -16.45 -8.39
C HIS A 70 -5.55 -16.81 -7.18
N GLY A 71 -6.77 -16.28 -7.08
CA GLY A 71 -7.66 -16.49 -5.93
C GLY A 71 -7.11 -15.89 -4.63
N GLU A 72 -6.37 -14.79 -4.75
CA GLU A 72 -5.72 -14.13 -3.64
C GLU A 72 -6.75 -13.50 -2.69
N PRO A 73 -6.66 -13.70 -1.37
CA PRO A 73 -7.50 -12.98 -0.42
C PRO A 73 -7.06 -11.51 -0.33
N ASN A 74 -7.97 -10.65 0.15
CA ASN A 74 -7.60 -9.27 0.48
C ASN A 74 -6.48 -9.26 1.52
N LEU A 75 -5.52 -8.34 1.36
CA LEU A 75 -4.40 -8.17 2.27
C LEU A 75 -4.61 -6.91 3.11
N GLU A 76 -4.53 -7.05 4.43
CA GLU A 76 -4.51 -5.90 5.33
C GLU A 76 -3.06 -5.56 5.71
N ILE A 77 -2.68 -4.30 5.57
CA ILE A 77 -1.40 -3.77 6.04
C ILE A 77 -1.59 -2.62 7.02
N ILE A 78 -0.68 -2.48 7.97
CA ILE A 78 -0.61 -1.32 8.85
C ILE A 78 0.48 -0.38 8.30
N HIS A 79 0.06 0.77 7.81
CA HIS A 79 0.95 1.84 7.39
C HIS A 79 1.20 2.81 8.54
N ASP A 80 2.46 3.09 8.80
CA ASP A 80 2.86 4.01 9.87
C ASP A 80 3.22 5.36 9.27
N CYS A 81 2.45 6.38 9.65
CA CYS A 81 2.64 7.77 9.25
C CYS A 81 3.70 8.51 10.08
N SER A 82 4.39 7.85 11.02
CA SER A 82 5.53 8.42 11.76
C SER A 82 6.67 8.91 10.86
N GLY A 83 6.72 8.43 9.61
CA GLY A 83 7.65 8.88 8.56
C GLY A 83 6.98 9.57 7.37
N THR A 84 5.68 9.91 7.40
CA THR A 84 5.08 10.69 6.30
C THR A 84 5.44 12.16 6.48
N GLY A 85 6.49 12.58 5.79
CA GLY A 85 7.07 13.91 5.88
C GLY A 85 7.95 14.20 4.68
N VAL A 86 8.61 15.34 4.74
CA VAL A 86 9.65 15.70 3.80
C VAL A 86 10.98 15.33 4.44
N ASN A 87 11.82 14.52 3.78
CA ASN A 87 13.17 14.27 4.26
C ASN A 87 13.97 15.60 4.27
N SER A 88 15.15 15.60 4.87
CA SER A 88 16.05 16.77 4.94
C SER A 88 16.44 17.35 3.58
N THR A 89 16.14 16.65 2.48
CA THR A 89 16.41 17.03 1.09
C THR A 89 15.19 17.67 0.40
N GLY A 90 14.04 17.76 1.06
CA GLY A 90 12.84 18.31 0.43
C GLY A 90 11.96 17.25 -0.27
N GLU A 91 12.28 15.96 -0.15
CA GLU A 91 11.55 14.89 -0.82
C GLU A 91 10.55 14.19 0.09
N ALA A 92 9.39 13.89 -0.48
CA ALA A 92 8.34 13.14 0.17
C ALA A 92 8.79 11.70 0.49
N LEU A 93 8.74 11.33 1.77
CA LEU A 93 9.08 9.99 2.24
C LEU A 93 8.12 8.95 1.65
N ARG A 94 8.70 7.88 1.13
CA ARG A 94 8.01 6.76 0.49
C ARG A 94 8.25 5.50 1.30
N THR A 95 7.25 4.65 1.41
CA THR A 95 7.41 3.30 1.99
C THR A 95 7.11 2.27 0.93
N LEU A 96 8.03 1.32 0.74
CA LEU A 96 7.84 0.18 -0.15
C LEU A 96 7.40 -1.04 0.67
N TYR A 97 6.32 -1.67 0.25
CA TYR A 97 5.85 -2.94 0.81
C TYR A 97 6.01 -4.03 -0.23
N LEU A 98 6.62 -5.14 0.16
CA LEU A 98 6.80 -6.34 -0.65
C LEU A 98 5.80 -7.41 -0.20
N PHE A 99 5.09 -8.00 -1.16
CA PHE A 99 4.09 -9.04 -0.92
C PHE A 99 4.42 -10.28 -1.74
N GLU A 100 4.43 -11.43 -1.09
CA GLU A 100 4.57 -12.73 -1.73
C GLU A 100 3.37 -13.61 -1.40
N TYR A 101 2.57 -13.97 -2.40
CA TYR A 101 1.43 -14.88 -2.22
C TYR A 101 1.87 -16.35 -2.36
N ASN A 102 1.46 -17.18 -1.39
CA ASN A 102 1.61 -18.62 -1.43
C ASN A 102 0.25 -19.30 -1.71
N PRO A 103 -0.04 -19.68 -2.97
CA PRO A 103 -1.34 -20.29 -3.33
C PRO A 103 -1.55 -21.69 -2.73
N GLN A 104 -0.50 -22.35 -2.21
CA GLN A 104 -0.65 -23.68 -1.60
C GLN A 104 -1.34 -23.64 -0.23
N ILE A 105 -1.18 -22.53 0.48
CA ILE A 105 -1.74 -22.35 1.84
C ILE A 105 -2.71 -21.16 1.90
N GLY A 106 -2.78 -20.34 0.85
CA GLY A 106 -3.66 -19.19 0.77
C GLY A 106 -3.21 -18.01 1.60
N GLU A 107 -1.90 -17.87 1.84
CA GLU A 107 -1.35 -16.85 2.74
C GLU A 107 -0.42 -15.86 2.02
N TRP A 108 -0.43 -14.63 2.52
CA TRP A 108 0.49 -13.57 2.12
C TRP A 108 1.68 -13.50 3.08
N LYS A 109 2.87 -13.36 2.52
CA LYS A 109 4.06 -12.91 3.26
C LYS A 109 4.32 -11.45 2.94
N THR A 110 4.44 -10.62 3.97
CA THR A 110 4.63 -9.17 3.83
C THR A 110 6.00 -8.75 4.38
N ALA A 111 6.70 -7.87 3.68
CA ALA A 111 7.89 -7.19 4.18
C ALA A 111 7.80 -5.68 3.89
N LYS A 112 8.38 -4.86 4.78
CA LYS A 112 8.44 -3.40 4.64
C LYS A 112 9.88 -2.98 4.42
N GLN A 113 10.11 -2.12 3.43
CA GLN A 113 11.38 -1.44 3.18
C GLN A 113 11.17 0.07 3.38
N ASN A 114 12.00 0.65 4.25
CA ASN A 114 12.05 2.08 4.57
C ASN A 114 13.36 2.67 4.05
#